data_AF-A0ABD5XRA7-F1
#
_entry.id   AF-A0ABD5XRA7-F1
#
_cell.length_a   1.000
_cell.length_b   1.000
_cell.length_c   1.000
_cell.angle_alpha   90.00
_cell.angle_beta   90.00
_cell.angle_gamma   90.00
#
_symmetry.space_group_name_H-M   'P 1'
#
loop_
_entity.id
_entity.type
_entity.pdbx_description
1 polymer ?
#
loop_
_entity_poly.entity_id
_entity_poly.type
_entity_poly.pdbx_seq_one_letter_code
_entity_poly.pdbx_strand_id
1 'polypeptide(L)'
;MSTAASVRIDRSGDALRIADRVTGQMYALGVPTSASSTDPVERTDEFPAPVDRTVTLSTDRIDLPEPMFCWLHDADGELIHAIEEDPFRGDLSGPAGGFLELSTLVKTYLRFEEPFAVRGGADGFHVDLGGRAQVTVGARAWHCYPEATIRIDERPRDLMAAVSRFGSSLRTTSPERAYPTLRGHPPAVRVGDGTAFPDGVTEPDTDAELVVPPDPASICAVAPLAYYLPATLTPGDRFAVRCGDEEFVPPGADVASAAAAVLRHCFTLDCFVRSAGIYPTEVVQRRRFEETAAVDLDYAALYEASPAERTARYLRVPFEAVAPHVPPWPTTVVVPPTVRAAEALPGFVVQLATVRAADPPRHTGAAARTRVARAFAGDGTPTRATGVGRDLAAPVVEVPASDSRRTVWAGDGIPLNAVAFRLAGRRHRYDRATAPRTETTGTSVAVVCNDASMAGESEGVPEPLESRPDLEADYSLHRRTTTAQLRRIIERETDYLHFIGHATAEGLECVDGRLDVADVDHSGVRLFCLNACRSFRQGNCSSSRAASAAS
;
A
#
# COMPACT_ATOMS: atom_id res chain seq x y z
N MET A 1 -1.69 -12.15 25.28
CA MET A 1 -0.27 -12.13 24.88
C MET A 1 -0.14 -11.04 23.84
N SER A 2 0.74 -10.05 24.07
CA SER A 2 0.97 -8.92 23.14
C SER A 2 1.16 -9.45 21.72
N THR A 3 0.45 -8.88 20.75
CA THR A 3 0.69 -9.09 19.32
C THR A 3 2.17 -8.86 19.09
N ALA A 4 2.93 -9.92 18.83
CA ALA A 4 4.38 -9.84 18.72
C ALA A 4 4.72 -8.72 17.73
N ALA A 5 5.38 -7.66 18.21
CA ALA A 5 5.68 -6.50 17.37
C ALA A 5 6.24 -6.94 16.01
N SER A 6 5.71 -6.34 14.95
CA SER A 6 6.10 -6.55 13.57
C SER A 6 7.61 -6.35 13.36
N VAL A 7 8.24 -5.48 14.14
CA VAL A 7 9.66 -5.19 14.05
C VAL A 7 10.48 -6.01 15.04
N ARG A 8 11.61 -6.51 14.58
CA ARG A 8 12.68 -7.13 15.36
C ARG A 8 13.93 -6.25 15.27
N ILE A 9 14.55 -6.02 16.43
CA ILE A 9 15.87 -5.40 16.50
C ILE A 9 16.78 -6.36 17.26
N ASP A 10 17.88 -6.80 16.66
CA ASP A 10 18.84 -7.67 17.34
C ASP A 10 20.27 -7.21 17.06
N ARG A 11 21.13 -7.34 18.07
CA ARG A 11 22.56 -7.10 17.92
C ARG A 11 23.31 -8.40 17.64
N SER A 12 24.21 -8.39 16.67
CA SER A 12 25.12 -9.49 16.38
C SER A 12 26.51 -8.94 16.04
N GLY A 13 27.44 -9.01 16.98
CA GLY A 13 28.81 -8.51 16.79
C GLY A 13 28.86 -7.00 16.60
N ASP A 14 29.25 -6.58 15.40
CA ASP A 14 29.38 -5.20 14.94
C ASP A 14 28.16 -4.70 14.15
N ALA A 15 27.04 -5.43 14.19
CA ALA A 15 25.83 -5.08 13.46
C ALA A 15 24.62 -5.02 14.39
N LEU A 16 23.83 -3.95 14.26
CA LEU A 16 22.47 -3.86 14.78
C LEU A 16 21.50 -4.13 13.63
N ARG A 17 20.90 -5.33 13.62
CA ARG A 17 19.95 -5.75 12.59
C ARG A 17 18.56 -5.27 12.93
N ILE A 18 17.91 -4.64 11.95
CA ILE A 18 16.55 -4.14 12.04
C ILE A 18 15.75 -4.86 10.95
N ALA A 19 14.69 -5.56 11.36
CA ALA A 19 13.92 -6.43 10.47
C ALA A 19 12.41 -6.25 10.68
N ASP A 20 11.67 -6.19 9.58
CA ASP A 20 10.22 -6.38 9.54
C ASP A 20 9.92 -7.88 9.44
N ARG A 21 9.35 -8.45 10.50
CA ARG A 21 8.96 -9.87 10.60
C ARG A 21 7.84 -10.25 9.64
N VAL A 22 7.01 -9.29 9.22
CA VAL A 22 5.88 -9.53 8.34
C VAL A 22 6.33 -9.65 6.90
N THR A 23 7.35 -8.89 6.48
CA THR A 23 7.83 -8.89 5.09
C THR A 23 9.17 -9.61 4.88
N GLY A 24 9.89 -9.90 5.98
CA GLY A 24 11.26 -10.39 5.95
C GLY A 24 12.27 -9.35 5.46
N GLN A 25 11.86 -8.10 5.25
CA GLN A 25 12.79 -7.02 4.89
C GLN A 25 13.67 -6.70 6.09
N MET A 26 14.98 -6.60 5.87
CA MET A 26 15.93 -6.30 6.93
C MET A 26 17.14 -5.55 6.39
N TYR A 27 17.77 -4.80 7.27
CA TYR A 27 19.08 -4.20 7.04
C TYR A 27 19.83 -4.12 8.37
N ALA A 28 21.08 -3.68 8.35
CA ALA A 28 21.86 -3.48 9.55
C ALA A 28 22.46 -2.08 9.62
N LEU A 29 22.52 -1.52 10.83
CA LEU A 29 23.40 -0.42 11.17
C LEU A 29 24.73 -1.01 11.64
N GLY A 30 25.85 -0.46 11.17
CA GLY A 30 27.16 -0.82 11.71
C GLY A 30 27.35 -0.16 13.07
N VAL A 31 27.81 -0.92 14.04
CA VAL A 31 28.11 -0.46 15.39
C VAL A 31 29.43 -1.09 15.83
N PRO A 32 30.36 -0.35 16.45
CA PRO A 32 31.60 -0.95 16.95
C PRO A 32 31.34 -2.14 17.88
N THR A 33 32.22 -3.15 17.85
CA THR A 33 32.11 -4.34 18.72
C THR A 33 32.15 -3.99 20.21
N SER A 34 32.74 -2.84 20.56
CA SER A 34 32.79 -2.32 21.93
C SER A 34 31.46 -1.74 22.41
N ALA A 35 30.51 -1.48 21.51
CA ALA A 35 29.20 -0.94 21.86
C ALA A 35 28.36 -1.99 22.61
N SER A 36 27.46 -1.51 23.48
CA SER A 36 26.53 -2.36 24.22
C SER A 36 25.08 -1.94 23.92
N SER A 37 24.14 -2.88 24.02
CA SER A 37 22.72 -2.61 23.80
C SER A 37 21.87 -3.15 24.94
N THR A 38 20.73 -2.50 25.20
CA THR A 38 19.68 -3.08 26.02
C THR A 38 18.89 -4.15 25.26
N ASP A 39 18.01 -4.86 25.96
CA ASP A 39 16.99 -5.67 25.30
C ASP A 39 15.95 -4.76 24.63
N PRO A 40 15.46 -5.08 23.41
CA PRO A 40 14.45 -4.29 22.75
C PRO A 40 13.13 -4.25 23.53
N VAL A 41 12.49 -3.08 23.58
CA VAL A 41 11.22 -2.85 24.29
C VAL A 41 10.18 -2.18 23.39
N GLU A 42 8.91 -2.28 23.76
CA GLU A 42 7.81 -1.48 23.18
C GLU A 42 7.81 -0.10 23.88
N ARG A 43 8.38 0.94 23.24
CA ARG A 43 8.30 2.34 23.70
C ARG A 43 8.11 3.30 22.53
N THR A 44 7.05 4.08 22.53
CA THR A 44 6.69 5.01 21.45
C THR A 44 6.91 6.48 21.79
N ASP A 45 7.09 6.79 23.07
CA ASP A 45 7.14 8.15 23.64
C ASP A 45 8.49 8.86 23.42
N GLU A 46 9.52 8.13 23.02
CA GLU A 46 10.87 8.68 22.78
C GLU A 46 11.02 9.31 21.39
N PHE A 47 10.05 9.15 20.50
CA PHE A 47 10.08 9.71 19.15
C PHE A 47 8.79 10.47 18.84
N PRO A 48 8.85 11.56 18.06
CA PRO A 48 7.63 12.28 17.67
C PRO A 48 6.73 11.44 16.77
N ALA A 49 7.31 10.52 15.98
CA ALA A 49 6.57 9.55 15.18
C ALA A 49 6.45 8.20 15.91
N PRO A 50 5.34 7.46 15.74
CA PRO A 50 5.15 6.17 16.37
C PRO A 50 6.20 5.15 15.88
N VAL A 51 6.74 4.35 16.80
CA VAL A 51 7.68 3.25 16.52
C VAL A 51 7.18 1.93 17.10
N ASP A 52 7.50 0.80 16.48
CA ASP A 52 7.04 -0.52 16.93
C ASP A 52 7.96 -1.10 18.02
N ARG A 53 9.27 -0.82 17.93
CA ARG A 53 10.29 -1.26 18.90
C ARG A 53 11.36 -0.20 19.07
N THR A 54 11.93 -0.14 20.27
CA THR A 54 13.14 0.63 20.56
C THR A 54 14.22 -0.23 21.22
N VAL A 55 15.47 0.16 21.02
CA VAL A 55 16.64 -0.34 21.75
C VAL A 55 17.57 0.83 22.06
N THR A 56 18.21 0.82 23.22
CA THR A 56 19.20 1.84 23.57
C THR A 56 20.60 1.27 23.37
N LEU A 57 21.44 2.00 22.66
CA LEU A 57 22.83 1.68 22.38
C LEU A 57 23.76 2.61 23.15
N SER A 58 24.82 2.06 23.74
CA SER A 58 25.98 2.83 24.17
C SER A 58 27.11 2.63 23.17
N THR A 59 27.43 3.66 22.39
CA THR A 59 28.42 3.62 21.30
C THR A 59 29.08 4.98 21.12
N ASP A 60 30.18 5.05 20.38
CA ASP A 60 30.83 6.29 19.92
C ASP A 60 30.59 6.57 18.43
N ARG A 61 30.17 5.55 17.68
CA ARG A 61 29.93 5.62 16.25
C ARG A 61 28.76 4.73 15.81
N ILE A 62 28.03 5.15 14.78
CA ILE A 62 27.04 4.35 14.06
C ILE A 62 27.29 4.50 12.56
N ASP A 63 27.56 3.40 11.87
CA ASP A 63 27.66 3.37 10.42
C ASP A 63 26.26 3.18 9.81
N LEU A 64 25.94 4.02 8.83
CA LEU A 64 24.64 4.08 8.20
C LEU A 64 24.68 3.36 6.84
N PRO A 65 23.59 2.67 6.42
CA PRO A 65 23.56 1.94 5.15
C PRO A 65 23.48 2.90 3.96
N GLU A 66 24.33 2.71 2.95
CA GLU A 66 24.20 3.39 1.65
C GLU A 66 23.45 2.50 0.65
N PRO A 67 22.57 3.04 -0.22
CA PRO A 67 22.13 4.43 -0.29
C PRO A 67 20.93 4.72 0.65
N MET A 68 20.87 5.91 1.25
CA MET A 68 19.73 6.28 2.09
C MET A 68 19.44 7.78 2.11
N PHE A 69 18.15 8.11 2.13
CA PHE A 69 17.67 9.45 2.46
C PHE A 69 17.50 9.56 3.97
N CYS A 70 18.00 10.67 4.53
CA CYS A 70 18.00 10.93 5.96
C CYS A 70 17.51 12.35 6.26
N TRP A 71 16.69 12.51 7.29
CA TRP A 71 16.23 13.82 7.76
C TRP A 71 16.73 14.05 9.17
N LEU A 72 17.44 15.16 9.37
CA LEU A 72 17.95 15.59 10.66
C LEU A 72 16.96 16.56 11.30
N HIS A 73 16.51 16.21 12.50
CA HIS A 73 15.61 16.99 13.31
C HIS A 73 16.27 17.43 14.61
N ASP A 74 15.82 18.55 15.16
CA ASP A 74 16.19 18.98 16.51
C ASP A 74 15.42 18.21 17.60
N ALA A 75 15.59 18.62 18.86
CA ALA A 75 14.94 17.98 20.01
C ALA A 75 13.43 18.21 20.07
N ASP A 76 12.93 19.28 19.44
CA ASP A 76 11.52 19.66 19.37
C ASP A 76 10.82 19.04 18.14
N GLY A 77 11.59 18.46 17.22
CA GLY A 77 11.11 17.78 16.02
C GLY A 77 11.18 18.62 14.76
N GLU A 78 11.68 19.86 14.82
CA GLU A 78 11.84 20.70 13.64
C GLU A 78 12.92 20.13 12.71
N LEU A 79 12.64 20.11 11.41
CA LEU A 79 13.58 19.67 10.40
C LEU A 79 14.71 20.69 10.25
N ILE A 80 15.92 20.30 10.66
CA ILE A 80 17.15 21.10 10.47
C ILE A 80 17.66 20.93 9.03
N HIS A 81 17.74 19.68 8.55
CA HIS A 81 18.35 19.38 7.25
C HIS A 81 17.82 18.07 6.64
N ALA A 82 17.68 18.05 5.31
CA ALA A 82 17.38 16.84 4.56
C ALA A 82 18.61 16.41 3.74
N ILE A 83 19.12 15.21 4.03
CA ILE A 83 20.22 14.58 3.30
C ILE A 83 19.60 13.75 2.19
N GLU A 84 19.46 14.36 1.02
CA GLU A 84 18.86 13.77 -0.18
C GLU A 84 19.89 13.36 -1.24
N GLU A 85 21.18 13.61 -0.98
CA GLU A 85 22.28 13.28 -1.89
C GLU A 85 22.83 11.88 -1.61
N ASP A 86 23.10 11.14 -2.68
CA ASP A 86 23.68 9.80 -2.62
C ASP A 86 24.84 9.62 -3.63
N PRO A 87 26.07 9.35 -3.16
CA PRO A 87 26.49 9.33 -1.75
C PRO A 87 26.57 10.75 -1.19
N PHE A 88 26.14 10.94 0.06
CA PHE A 88 26.35 12.19 0.78
C PHE A 88 27.85 12.44 0.98
N ARG A 89 28.32 13.66 0.65
CA ARG A 89 29.70 14.09 0.87
C ARG A 89 29.73 15.41 1.63
N GLY A 90 29.96 15.34 2.93
CA GLY A 90 29.96 16.51 3.79
C GLY A 90 29.91 16.17 5.27
N ASP A 91 29.89 17.21 6.09
CA ASP A 91 29.76 17.13 7.54
C ASP A 91 28.58 17.97 7.99
N LEU A 92 27.70 17.39 8.80
CA LEU A 92 26.54 18.05 9.41
C LEU A 92 26.57 17.81 10.91
N SER A 93 26.28 18.83 11.71
CA SER A 93 26.19 18.70 13.16
C SER A 93 24.73 18.64 13.61
N GLY A 94 24.41 17.69 14.47
CA GLY A 94 23.12 17.55 15.14
C GLY A 94 23.20 17.98 16.61
N PRO A 95 22.14 18.61 17.16
CA PRO A 95 22.11 19.06 18.54
C PRO A 95 21.87 17.89 19.51
N ALA A 96 22.16 18.13 20.79
CA ALA A 96 21.71 17.26 21.88
C ALA A 96 20.19 17.11 21.86
N GLY A 97 19.69 15.90 22.08
CA GLY A 97 18.26 15.58 22.02
C GLY A 97 17.68 15.43 20.60
N GLY A 98 18.44 15.82 19.57
CA GLY A 98 18.04 15.70 18.17
C GLY A 98 17.97 14.25 17.68
N PHE A 99 17.36 14.06 16.52
CA PHE A 99 17.23 12.73 15.93
C PHE A 99 17.38 12.71 14.41
N LEU A 100 17.78 11.54 13.90
CA LEU A 100 17.82 11.23 12.47
C LEU A 100 16.65 10.32 12.11
N GLU A 101 15.89 10.69 11.10
CA GLU A 101 14.88 9.85 10.47
C GLU A 101 15.46 9.20 9.21
N LEU A 102 15.46 7.87 9.17
CA LEU A 102 16.03 7.06 8.10
C LEU A 102 14.90 6.39 7.29
N SER A 103 14.81 6.72 6.00
CA SER A 103 13.87 6.06 5.07
C SER A 103 14.52 4.87 4.38
N THR A 104 14.63 3.74 5.10
CA THR A 104 15.23 2.49 4.58
C THR A 104 14.16 1.40 4.32
N LEU A 105 14.59 0.14 4.14
CA LEU A 105 13.71 -1.03 4.08
C LEU A 105 12.78 -1.15 5.30
N VAL A 106 13.20 -0.66 6.46
CA VAL A 106 12.36 -0.47 7.65
C VAL A 106 12.49 0.98 8.09
N LYS A 107 11.40 1.64 8.49
CA LYS A 107 11.46 3.03 8.93
C LYS A 107 12.18 3.08 10.27
N THR A 108 13.26 3.85 10.36
CA THR A 108 14.11 3.87 11.57
C THR A 108 14.40 5.29 11.99
N TYR A 109 14.50 5.50 13.30
CA TYR A 109 14.80 6.75 13.94
C TYR A 109 15.98 6.54 14.90
N LEU A 110 16.94 7.46 14.89
CA LEU A 110 18.08 7.47 15.81
C LEU A 110 18.00 8.75 16.65
N ARG A 111 17.72 8.65 17.94
CA ARG A 111 17.70 9.79 18.86
C ARG A 111 18.96 9.82 19.70
N PHE A 112 19.58 10.99 19.78
CA PHE A 112 20.87 11.19 20.43
C PHE A 112 20.68 12.04 21.69
N GLU A 113 21.19 11.59 22.83
CA GLU A 113 21.14 12.40 24.06
C GLU A 113 22.10 13.59 24.00
N GLU A 114 23.25 13.40 23.34
CA GLU A 114 24.34 14.36 23.22
C GLU A 114 24.47 14.89 21.78
N PRO A 115 25.18 16.02 21.54
CA PRO A 115 25.46 16.50 20.20
C PRO A 115 26.26 15.47 19.38
N PHE A 116 25.99 15.43 18.08
CA PHE A 116 26.59 14.44 17.17
C PHE A 116 26.97 15.06 15.83
N ALA A 117 27.81 14.36 15.06
CA ALA A 117 28.18 14.75 13.71
C ALA A 117 27.84 13.64 12.71
N VAL A 118 27.11 13.97 11.66
CA VAL A 118 26.90 13.11 10.50
C VAL A 118 27.99 13.41 9.48
N ARG A 119 28.74 12.39 9.08
CA ARG A 119 29.86 12.51 8.13
C ARG A 119 29.66 11.58 6.94
N GLY A 120 29.82 12.15 5.75
CA GLY A 120 29.86 11.41 4.48
C GLY A 120 31.17 11.65 3.74
N GLY A 121 31.83 10.59 3.30
CA GLY A 121 33.19 10.70 2.75
C GLY A 121 33.72 9.42 2.11
N ALA A 122 35.05 9.24 2.15
CA ALA A 122 35.69 8.03 1.64
C ALA A 122 35.45 6.80 2.53
N ASP A 123 35.25 7.02 3.84
CA ASP A 123 34.98 5.99 4.85
C ASP A 123 33.49 5.65 4.97
N GLY A 124 32.68 6.08 3.99
CA GLY A 124 31.23 5.92 3.97
C GLY A 124 30.48 6.88 4.88
N PHE A 125 29.16 6.72 4.90
CA PHE A 125 28.22 7.51 5.67
C PHE A 125 28.05 7.02 7.12
N HIS A 126 28.37 7.86 8.11
CA HIS A 126 28.33 7.49 9.52
C HIS A 126 27.99 8.66 10.45
N VAL A 127 27.58 8.33 11.67
CA VAL A 127 27.40 9.25 12.78
C VAL A 127 28.55 9.10 13.77
N ASP A 128 29.22 10.19 14.10
CA ASP A 128 30.23 10.31 15.16
C ASP A 128 29.66 11.06 16.36
N LEU A 129 29.85 10.49 17.54
CA LEU A 129 29.36 11.02 18.82
C LEU A 129 30.48 11.72 19.61
N GLY A 130 31.72 11.75 19.10
CA GLY A 130 32.89 12.36 19.75
C GLY A 130 33.40 11.60 20.99
N GLY A 131 32.67 10.56 21.41
CA GLY A 131 32.92 9.74 22.58
C GLY A 131 31.74 8.78 22.81
N ARG A 132 31.86 7.91 23.82
CA ARG A 132 30.80 6.95 24.12
C ARG A 132 29.57 7.67 24.70
N ALA A 133 28.45 7.62 23.99
CA ALA A 133 27.16 8.22 24.36
C ALA A 133 26.00 7.22 24.19
N GLN A 134 24.82 7.57 24.70
CA GLN A 134 23.60 6.78 24.51
C GLN A 134 22.87 7.25 23.24
N VAL A 135 22.39 6.27 22.47
CA VAL A 135 21.56 6.48 21.29
C VAL A 135 20.37 5.54 21.36
N THR A 136 19.17 6.09 21.31
CA THR A 136 17.95 5.29 21.18
C THR A 136 17.68 5.06 19.71
N VAL A 137 17.50 3.79 19.33
CA VAL A 137 17.10 3.37 17.99
C VAL A 137 15.66 2.91 18.04
N GLY A 138 14.78 3.62 17.35
CA GLY A 138 13.38 3.25 17.16
C GLY A 138 13.12 2.77 15.75
N ALA A 139 12.34 1.71 15.57
CA ALA A 139 12.02 1.19 14.24
C ALA A 139 10.54 0.85 14.10
N ARG A 140 9.99 1.08 12.90
CA ARG A 140 8.61 0.82 12.49
C ARG A 140 8.58 0.15 11.12
N ALA A 141 7.76 -0.89 10.97
CA ALA A 141 7.51 -1.46 9.65
C ALA A 141 6.72 -0.48 8.76
N TRP A 142 6.83 -0.62 7.44
CA TRP A 142 6.02 0.17 6.50
C TRP A 142 4.53 -0.24 6.50
N HIS A 143 4.21 -1.38 7.14
CA HIS A 143 2.85 -1.92 7.32
C HIS A 143 2.05 -1.98 6.01
N CYS A 144 2.56 -2.76 5.05
CA CYS A 144 1.97 -2.95 3.72
C CYS A 144 0.99 -4.14 3.63
N TYR A 145 0.74 -4.86 4.74
CA TYR A 145 0.05 -6.15 4.78
C TYR A 145 -0.84 -6.28 6.03
N PRO A 146 -1.99 -6.98 5.96
CA PRO A 146 -2.82 -7.21 7.14
C PRO A 146 -2.09 -8.07 8.19
N GLU A 147 -2.09 -7.63 9.45
CA GLU A 147 -1.51 -8.39 10.57
C GLU A 147 -2.49 -9.38 11.20
N ALA A 148 -3.80 -9.21 10.92
CA ALA A 148 -4.87 -10.00 11.48
C ALA A 148 -5.99 -10.23 10.45
N THR A 149 -6.83 -11.25 10.69
CA THR A 149 -8.00 -11.56 9.84
C THR A 149 -9.27 -11.57 10.66
N ILE A 150 -10.20 -10.66 10.35
CA ILE A 150 -11.58 -10.68 10.82
C ILE A 150 -12.37 -11.72 10.02
N ARG A 151 -13.20 -12.50 10.71
CA ARG A 151 -14.20 -13.39 10.08
C ARG A 151 -15.60 -12.88 10.37
N ILE A 152 -16.47 -12.91 9.36
CA ILE A 152 -17.88 -12.49 9.47
C ILE A 152 -18.80 -13.44 8.70
N ASP A 153 -20.07 -13.51 9.11
CA ASP A 153 -21.12 -14.09 8.27
C ASP A 153 -21.60 -13.10 7.19
N GLU A 154 -22.40 -13.60 6.25
CA GLU A 154 -23.00 -12.81 5.16
C GLU A 154 -24.17 -11.91 5.63
N ARG A 155 -23.96 -11.12 6.69
CA ARG A 155 -24.97 -10.20 7.26
C ARG A 155 -24.46 -8.76 7.20
N PRO A 156 -25.29 -7.78 6.77
CA PRO A 156 -24.86 -6.37 6.74
C PRO A 156 -24.36 -5.86 8.10
N ARG A 157 -24.94 -6.29 9.22
CA ARG A 157 -24.48 -5.88 10.56
C ARG A 157 -23.07 -6.40 10.90
N ASP A 158 -22.73 -7.61 10.46
CA ASP A 158 -21.38 -8.13 10.67
C ASP A 158 -20.36 -7.39 9.80
N LEU A 159 -20.77 -6.99 8.59
CA LEU A 159 -19.97 -6.11 7.74
C LEU A 159 -19.72 -4.74 8.39
N MET A 160 -20.73 -4.13 9.03
CA MET A 160 -20.55 -2.87 9.78
C MET A 160 -19.54 -3.05 10.91
N ALA A 161 -19.65 -4.13 11.69
CA ALA A 161 -18.73 -4.43 12.77
C ALA A 161 -17.29 -4.66 12.27
N ALA A 162 -17.11 -5.30 11.10
CA ALA A 162 -15.80 -5.46 10.49
C ALA A 162 -15.19 -4.12 10.04
N VAL A 163 -15.97 -3.29 9.31
CA VAL A 163 -15.51 -1.98 8.82
C VAL A 163 -15.18 -1.02 9.96
N SER A 164 -15.95 -1.04 11.06
CA SER A 164 -15.70 -0.23 12.27
C SER A 164 -14.35 -0.53 12.92
N ARG A 165 -13.77 -1.71 12.64
CA ARG A 165 -12.45 -2.12 13.16
C ARG A 165 -11.30 -1.82 12.20
N PHE A 166 -11.56 -1.29 11.00
CA PHE A 166 -10.47 -0.99 10.05
C PHE A 166 -9.48 0.05 10.59
N GLY A 167 -9.97 1.01 11.37
CA GLY A 167 -9.13 2.05 12.00
C GLY A 167 -8.15 1.53 13.06
N SER A 168 -8.28 0.26 13.50
CA SER A 168 -7.38 -0.32 14.50
C SER A 168 -5.92 -0.42 14.05
N SER A 169 -5.66 -0.31 12.73
CA SER A 169 -4.31 -0.35 12.17
C SER A 169 -3.61 1.02 12.11
N LEU A 170 -4.32 2.11 12.38
CA LEU A 170 -3.75 3.46 12.31
C LEU A 170 -2.63 3.60 13.33
N ARG A 171 -1.50 4.15 12.89
CA ARG A 171 -0.35 4.39 13.77
C ARG A 171 -0.49 5.69 14.55
N THR A 172 -1.36 6.57 14.09
CA THR A 172 -1.71 7.82 14.77
C THR A 172 -3.13 8.24 14.40
N THR A 173 -3.77 8.96 15.31
CA THR A 173 -5.03 9.66 15.06
C THR A 173 -4.81 11.15 14.74
N SER A 174 -3.58 11.64 14.85
CA SER A 174 -3.17 13.00 14.47
C SER A 174 -3.31 13.24 12.95
N PRO A 175 -3.21 14.49 12.47
CA PRO A 175 -3.27 14.82 11.04
C PRO A 175 -2.22 14.09 10.18
N GLU A 176 -1.11 13.64 10.79
CA GLU A 176 -0.09 12.82 10.12
C GLU A 176 -0.62 11.50 9.56
N ARG A 177 -1.82 11.04 9.94
CA ARG A 177 -2.51 9.93 9.25
C ARG A 177 -2.73 10.19 7.75
N ALA A 178 -2.61 11.43 7.29
CA ALA A 178 -2.54 11.76 5.87
C ALA A 178 -1.28 11.18 5.18
N TYR A 179 -0.18 10.91 5.89
CA TYR A 179 0.95 10.15 5.35
C TYR A 179 0.60 8.68 5.21
N PRO A 180 0.83 8.05 4.03
CA PRO A 180 0.52 6.63 3.83
C PRO A 180 1.18 5.70 4.87
N THR A 181 2.37 6.07 5.35
CA THR A 181 3.20 5.30 6.28
C THR A 181 2.68 5.27 7.71
N LEU A 182 1.67 6.08 8.03
CA LEU A 182 1.12 6.25 9.37
C LEU A 182 -0.32 5.74 9.50
N ARG A 183 -0.83 5.06 8.46
CA ARG A 183 -2.17 4.48 8.46
C ARG A 183 -2.20 2.99 8.83
N GLY A 184 -1.06 2.31 8.67
CA GLY A 184 -0.99 0.85 8.72
C GLY A 184 -1.83 0.19 7.62
N HIS A 185 -2.02 -1.12 7.69
CA HIS A 185 -2.90 -1.86 6.79
C HIS A 185 -4.07 -2.45 7.58
N PRO A 186 -5.33 -2.23 7.16
CA PRO A 186 -6.50 -2.80 7.83
C PRO A 186 -6.45 -4.33 7.89
N PRO A 187 -7.09 -4.94 8.90
CA PRO A 187 -7.19 -6.38 8.99
C PRO A 187 -7.84 -6.97 7.73
N ALA A 188 -7.40 -8.16 7.34
CA ALA A 188 -8.05 -8.91 6.27
C ALA A 188 -9.47 -9.30 6.71
N VAL A 189 -10.37 -9.47 5.75
CA VAL A 189 -11.73 -9.96 6.01
C VAL A 189 -11.93 -11.29 5.29
N ARG A 190 -12.54 -12.25 5.97
CA ARG A 190 -13.08 -13.48 5.38
C ARG A 190 -14.56 -13.62 5.69
N VAL A 191 -15.33 -13.97 4.68
CA VAL A 191 -16.79 -14.07 4.76
C VAL A 191 -17.23 -15.54 4.69
N GLY A 192 -18.11 -15.95 5.59
CA GLY A 192 -18.78 -17.27 5.56
C GLY A 192 -18.23 -18.32 6.54
N ASP A 193 -17.24 -17.99 7.38
CA ASP A 193 -16.61 -18.90 8.35
C ASP A 193 -17.01 -18.58 9.81
N GLY A 194 -18.22 -18.02 10.02
CA GLY A 194 -18.67 -17.50 11.31
C GLY A 194 -18.08 -16.12 11.64
N THR A 195 -18.62 -15.49 12.69
CA THR A 195 -18.14 -14.18 13.16
C THR A 195 -17.09 -14.32 14.27
N ALA A 196 -15.89 -13.80 14.02
CA ALA A 196 -14.79 -13.78 14.98
C ALA A 196 -13.84 -12.61 14.74
N PHE A 197 -13.55 -11.85 15.81
CA PHE A 197 -12.61 -10.74 15.80
C PHE A 197 -11.34 -11.14 16.58
N PRO A 198 -10.14 -11.06 15.98
CA PRO A 198 -8.90 -11.36 16.68
C PRO A 198 -8.60 -10.42 17.84
N ASP A 199 -7.87 -10.91 18.85
CA ASP A 199 -7.33 -10.09 19.93
C ASP A 199 -6.45 -8.95 19.35
N GLY A 200 -6.65 -7.72 19.82
CA GLY A 200 -5.95 -6.54 19.31
C GLY A 200 -6.63 -5.84 18.12
N VAL A 201 -7.68 -6.44 17.53
CA VAL A 201 -8.50 -5.79 16.49
C VAL A 201 -9.78 -5.25 17.12
N THR A 202 -9.65 -4.08 17.76
CA THR A 202 -10.75 -3.40 18.46
C THR A 202 -11.32 -2.25 17.64
N GLU A 203 -12.54 -1.83 17.96
CA GLU A 203 -13.03 -0.55 17.45
C GLU A 203 -12.14 0.57 18.03
N PRO A 204 -11.75 1.56 17.22
CA PRO A 204 -10.97 2.69 17.70
C PRO A 204 -11.75 3.46 18.79
N ASP A 205 -11.03 3.89 19.83
CA ASP A 205 -11.59 4.74 20.88
C ASP A 205 -11.67 6.19 20.38
N THR A 206 -12.67 6.48 19.54
CA THR A 206 -12.95 7.82 19.04
C THR A 206 -14.43 8.12 19.06
N ASP A 207 -14.79 9.37 19.33
CA ASP A 207 -16.18 9.85 19.30
C ASP A 207 -16.69 10.13 17.87
N ALA A 208 -16.10 9.49 16.86
CA ALA A 208 -16.50 9.62 15.46
C ALA A 208 -17.38 8.42 15.07
N GLU A 209 -18.60 8.70 14.62
CA GLU A 209 -19.51 7.67 14.11
C GLU A 209 -19.97 8.00 12.69
N LEU A 210 -20.18 6.95 11.89
CA LEU A 210 -20.84 7.03 10.60
C LEU A 210 -22.20 6.34 10.71
N VAL A 211 -23.27 7.12 10.61
CA VAL A 211 -24.63 6.59 10.50
C VAL A 211 -24.83 6.16 9.06
N VAL A 212 -25.20 4.90 8.82
CA VAL A 212 -25.28 4.34 7.46
C VAL A 212 -26.47 3.39 7.33
N PRO A 213 -27.18 3.39 6.19
CA PRO A 213 -28.10 2.32 5.83
C PRO A 213 -27.46 0.94 5.98
N PRO A 214 -28.11 -0.03 6.65
CA PRO A 214 -27.53 -1.35 6.92
C PRO A 214 -27.64 -2.26 5.69
N ASP A 215 -27.17 -1.78 4.54
CA ASP A 215 -27.09 -2.52 3.28
C ASP A 215 -25.63 -2.59 2.79
N PRO A 216 -25.22 -3.66 2.09
CA PRO A 216 -23.82 -3.82 1.70
C PRO A 216 -23.28 -2.70 0.83
N ALA A 217 -24.11 -2.05 0.01
CA ALA A 217 -23.66 -1.01 -0.90
C ALA A 217 -23.24 0.25 -0.13
N SER A 218 -24.08 0.70 0.79
CA SER A 218 -23.80 1.85 1.66
C SER A 218 -22.61 1.56 2.59
N ILE A 219 -22.53 0.37 3.17
CA ILE A 219 -21.44 0.01 4.10
C ILE A 219 -20.09 -0.07 3.36
N CYS A 220 -20.03 -0.68 2.17
CA CYS A 220 -18.80 -0.71 1.38
C CYS A 220 -18.34 0.71 0.99
N ALA A 221 -19.30 1.58 0.65
CA ALA A 221 -19.01 2.93 0.20
C ALA A 221 -18.37 3.81 1.29
N VAL A 222 -18.77 3.65 2.55
CA VAL A 222 -18.19 4.41 3.67
C VAL A 222 -16.89 3.81 4.21
N ALA A 223 -16.52 2.58 3.84
CA ALA A 223 -15.38 1.89 4.43
C ALA A 223 -14.03 2.66 4.37
N PRO A 224 -13.69 3.36 3.26
CA PRO A 224 -12.49 4.19 3.22
C PRO A 224 -12.54 5.37 4.21
N LEU A 225 -13.73 5.95 4.40
CA LEU A 225 -13.95 7.06 5.32
C LEU A 225 -13.89 6.60 6.78
N ALA A 226 -14.54 5.47 7.09
CA ALA A 226 -14.51 4.84 8.41
C ALA A 226 -13.08 4.53 8.85
N TYR A 227 -12.30 3.98 7.92
CA TYR A 227 -10.88 3.73 8.12
C TYR A 227 -10.08 5.02 8.38
N TYR A 228 -10.35 6.10 7.63
CA TYR A 228 -9.59 7.35 7.74
C TYR A 228 -9.93 8.20 8.97
N LEU A 229 -11.19 8.16 9.42
CA LEU A 229 -11.72 8.91 10.58
C LEU A 229 -11.80 8.08 11.88
N PRO A 230 -10.99 7.02 11.96
CA PRO A 230 -11.22 5.84 12.82
C PRO A 230 -12.65 5.66 13.36
N ALA A 231 -13.66 5.68 12.50
CA ALA A 231 -15.05 5.84 12.91
C ALA A 231 -15.84 4.53 13.01
N THR A 232 -16.73 4.45 14.01
CA THR A 232 -17.66 3.33 14.21
C THR A 232 -18.89 3.49 13.34
N LEU A 233 -19.35 2.40 12.72
CA LEU A 233 -20.56 2.41 11.91
C LEU A 233 -21.79 2.10 12.77
N THR A 234 -22.77 2.99 12.72
CA THR A 234 -24.08 2.80 13.38
C THR A 234 -25.20 2.73 12.34
N PRO A 235 -26.19 1.84 12.50
CA PRO A 235 -27.27 1.69 11.53
C PRO A 235 -28.23 2.89 11.59
N GLY A 236 -28.63 3.40 10.42
CA GLY A 236 -29.66 4.43 10.31
C GLY A 236 -30.21 4.54 8.89
N ASP A 237 -31.22 5.39 8.66
CA ASP A 237 -31.92 5.44 7.38
C ASP A 237 -31.22 6.27 6.29
N ARG A 238 -30.23 7.09 6.69
CA ARG A 238 -29.46 7.96 5.80
C ARG A 238 -28.00 8.02 6.25
N PHE A 239 -27.13 8.42 5.33
CA PHE A 239 -25.74 8.69 5.66
C PHE A 239 -25.59 9.99 6.45
N ALA A 240 -24.91 9.94 7.60
CA ALA A 240 -24.53 11.09 8.39
C ALA A 240 -23.19 10.82 9.10
N VAL A 241 -22.46 11.88 9.43
CA VAL A 241 -21.24 11.83 10.25
C VAL A 241 -21.56 12.43 11.60
N ARG A 242 -21.36 11.69 12.69
CA ARG A 242 -21.48 12.21 14.05
C ARG A 242 -20.10 12.40 14.66
N CYS A 243 -19.92 13.50 15.36
CA CYS A 243 -18.69 13.86 16.05
C CYS A 243 -19.07 14.35 17.44
N GLY A 244 -19.01 13.46 18.45
CA GLY A 244 -19.63 13.73 19.75
C GLY A 244 -21.13 14.00 19.60
N ASP A 245 -21.61 15.14 20.11
CA ASP A 245 -23.03 15.51 20.09
C ASP A 245 -23.51 16.12 18.76
N GLU A 246 -22.61 16.36 17.80
CA GLU A 246 -22.94 17.01 16.53
C GLU A 246 -23.19 15.98 15.42
N GLU A 247 -24.25 16.20 14.63
CA GLU A 247 -24.57 15.39 13.44
C GLU A 247 -24.49 16.26 12.18
N PHE A 248 -23.71 15.79 11.21
CA PHE A 248 -23.54 16.42 9.89
C PHE A 248 -24.12 15.53 8.80
N VAL A 249 -24.86 16.13 7.86
CA VAL A 249 -25.36 15.45 6.66
C VAL A 249 -24.56 15.98 5.47
N PRO A 250 -23.55 15.25 4.98
CA PRO A 250 -22.67 15.74 3.93
C PRO A 250 -23.39 15.85 2.58
N PRO A 251 -22.93 16.73 1.69
CA PRO A 251 -23.50 16.85 0.35
C PRO A 251 -23.18 15.61 -0.49
N GLY A 252 -24.14 15.16 -1.32
CA GLY A 252 -23.95 14.04 -2.24
C GLY A 252 -25.28 13.55 -2.80
N ALA A 253 -25.26 13.01 -4.02
CA ALA A 253 -26.46 12.43 -4.64
C ALA A 253 -26.78 11.03 -4.06
N ASP A 254 -25.77 10.37 -3.50
CA ASP A 254 -25.85 9.04 -2.90
C ASP A 254 -24.79 8.91 -1.77
N VAL A 255 -24.84 7.80 -1.02
CA VAL A 255 -23.89 7.54 0.09
C VAL A 255 -22.44 7.52 -0.40
N ALA A 256 -22.17 6.98 -1.59
CA ALA A 256 -20.82 6.85 -2.12
C ALA A 256 -20.20 8.22 -2.46
N SER A 257 -20.95 9.09 -3.13
CA SER A 257 -20.50 10.45 -3.44
C SER A 257 -20.34 11.30 -2.17
N ALA A 258 -21.24 11.19 -1.20
CA ALA A 258 -21.14 11.88 0.07
C ALA A 258 -19.93 11.43 0.90
N ALA A 259 -19.72 10.11 1.03
CA ALA A 259 -18.57 9.57 1.76
C ALA A 259 -17.23 9.92 1.10
N ALA A 260 -17.18 9.87 -0.24
CA ALA A 260 -16.01 10.31 -1.01
C ALA A 260 -15.72 11.80 -0.83
N ALA A 261 -16.74 12.66 -0.80
CA ALA A 261 -16.59 14.08 -0.56
C ALA A 261 -16.00 14.35 0.83
N VAL A 262 -16.54 13.73 1.89
CA VAL A 262 -16.00 13.87 3.26
C VAL A 262 -14.56 13.39 3.33
N LEU A 263 -14.25 12.21 2.76
CA LEU A 263 -12.90 11.67 2.78
C LEU A 263 -11.89 12.64 2.15
N ARG A 264 -12.20 13.14 0.96
CA ARG A 264 -11.35 14.07 0.21
C ARG A 264 -11.19 15.40 0.95
N HIS A 265 -12.26 15.90 1.54
CA HIS A 265 -12.30 17.13 2.34
C HIS A 265 -11.41 17.03 3.58
N CYS A 266 -11.67 16.04 4.43
CA CYS A 266 -10.88 15.81 5.65
C CYS A 266 -9.41 15.51 5.32
N PHE A 267 -9.14 14.71 4.29
CA PHE A 267 -7.77 14.42 3.86
C PHE A 267 -7.00 15.67 3.44
N THR A 268 -7.66 16.56 2.69
CA THR A 268 -7.04 17.80 2.20
C THR A 268 -6.75 18.75 3.36
N LEU A 269 -7.70 18.90 4.29
CA LEU A 269 -7.51 19.72 5.49
C LEU A 269 -6.44 19.15 6.44
N ASP A 270 -6.37 17.83 6.63
CA ASP A 270 -5.26 17.21 7.37
C ASP A 270 -3.90 17.47 6.70
N CYS A 271 -3.83 17.48 5.37
CA CYS A 271 -2.61 17.85 4.66
C CYS A 271 -2.19 19.30 4.95
N PHE A 272 -3.14 20.20 5.23
CA PHE A 272 -2.84 21.57 5.63
C PHE A 272 -2.46 21.63 7.11
N VAL A 273 -3.25 21.03 8.00
CA VAL A 273 -3.05 21.08 9.45
C VAL A 273 -1.75 20.42 9.89
N ARG A 274 -1.34 19.30 9.27
CA ARG A 274 -0.08 18.62 9.63
C ARG A 274 1.18 19.48 9.43
N SER A 275 1.10 20.58 8.67
CA SER A 275 2.22 21.52 8.55
C SER A 275 2.49 22.32 9.82
N ALA A 276 1.58 22.27 10.81
CA ALA A 276 1.80 22.74 12.17
C ALA A 276 2.34 21.63 13.12
N GLY A 277 2.55 20.42 12.60
CA GLY A 277 2.95 19.23 13.36
C GLY A 277 4.41 18.82 13.14
N ILE A 278 4.65 17.50 13.19
CA ILE A 278 6.00 16.90 13.22
C ILE A 278 6.81 17.19 11.95
N TYR A 279 6.11 17.40 10.84
CA TYR A 279 6.72 17.63 9.53
C TYR A 279 6.23 18.97 8.97
N PRO A 280 6.88 20.11 9.30
CA PRO A 280 6.48 21.45 8.86
C PRO A 280 6.82 21.67 7.37
N THR A 281 6.22 20.86 6.51
CA THR A 281 6.38 20.91 5.06
C THR A 281 5.46 21.96 4.48
N GLU A 282 6.01 22.80 3.60
CA GLU A 282 5.20 23.77 2.88
C GLU A 282 4.26 23.10 1.87
N VAL A 283 2.96 23.39 1.98
CA VAL A 283 1.94 22.89 1.06
C VAL A 283 1.39 24.05 0.23
N VAL A 284 1.70 24.10 -1.07
CA VAL A 284 1.25 25.17 -1.98
C VAL A 284 -0.28 25.33 -1.97
N GLN A 285 -1.01 24.22 -1.87
CA GLN A 285 -2.46 24.20 -1.83
C GLN A 285 -3.01 24.90 -0.57
N ARG A 286 -2.30 24.81 0.57
CA ARG A 286 -2.66 25.50 1.81
C ARG A 286 -2.60 27.01 1.62
N ARG A 287 -1.49 27.54 1.06
CA ARG A 287 -1.35 28.97 0.77
C ARG A 287 -2.47 29.49 -0.13
N ARG A 288 -2.77 28.76 -1.21
CA ARG A 288 -3.89 29.11 -2.10
C ARG A 288 -5.24 29.07 -1.40
N PHE A 289 -5.44 28.13 -0.49
CA PHE A 289 -6.67 28.07 0.31
C PHE A 289 -6.78 29.32 1.20
N GLU A 290 -5.73 29.68 1.93
CA GLU A 290 -5.70 30.90 2.77
C GLU A 290 -5.92 32.20 1.97
N GLU A 291 -5.45 32.26 0.72
CA GLU A 291 -5.65 33.42 -0.16
C GLU A 291 -7.08 33.54 -0.70
N THR A 292 -7.76 32.42 -0.93
CA THR A 292 -9.03 32.39 -1.68
C THR A 292 -10.25 32.03 -0.84
N ALA A 293 -10.07 31.23 0.20
CA ALA A 293 -11.14 30.84 1.10
C ALA A 293 -11.34 31.96 2.12
N ALA A 294 -12.57 32.48 2.20
CA ALA A 294 -12.98 33.38 3.28
C ALA A 294 -13.19 32.61 4.60
N VAL A 295 -12.25 31.73 4.94
CA VAL A 295 -12.27 30.84 6.10
C VAL A 295 -10.91 30.92 6.78
N ASP A 296 -10.92 31.36 8.03
CA ASP A 296 -9.72 31.37 8.89
C ASP A 296 -9.66 30.07 9.70
N LEU A 297 -8.53 29.37 9.61
CA LEU A 297 -8.30 28.10 10.30
C LEU A 297 -7.11 28.25 11.25
N ASP A 298 -7.37 28.05 12.55
CA ASP A 298 -6.31 27.90 13.53
C ASP A 298 -5.69 26.50 13.40
N TYR A 299 -4.63 26.39 12.59
CA TYR A 299 -3.96 25.12 12.32
C TYR A 299 -3.35 24.50 13.58
N ALA A 300 -2.82 25.30 14.51
CA ALA A 300 -2.25 24.79 15.74
C ALA A 300 -3.34 24.18 16.64
N ALA A 301 -4.47 24.88 16.80
CA ALA A 301 -5.59 24.34 17.56
C ALA A 301 -6.23 23.11 16.89
N LEU A 302 -6.29 23.06 15.55
CA LEU A 302 -6.77 21.89 14.81
C LEU A 302 -5.83 20.68 14.94
N TYR A 303 -4.54 20.93 15.02
CA TYR A 303 -3.53 19.89 15.21
C TYR A 303 -3.69 19.21 16.57
N GLU A 304 -3.84 19.99 17.64
CA GLU A 304 -4.01 19.51 19.02
C GLU A 304 -5.42 18.95 19.32
N ALA A 305 -6.41 19.23 18.48
CA ALA A 305 -7.78 18.78 18.71
C ALA A 305 -7.92 17.24 18.67
N SER A 306 -8.92 16.72 19.39
CA SER A 306 -9.28 15.30 19.29
C SER A 306 -9.75 14.95 17.88
N PRO A 307 -9.70 13.67 17.45
CA PRO A 307 -10.13 13.28 16.10
C PRO A 307 -11.56 13.70 15.77
N ALA A 308 -12.49 13.54 16.72
CA ALA A 308 -13.89 13.92 16.55
C ALA A 308 -14.06 15.45 16.49
N GLU A 309 -13.41 16.20 17.39
CA GLU A 309 -13.48 17.66 17.39
C GLU A 309 -12.89 18.25 16.11
N ARG A 310 -11.73 17.76 15.67
CA ARG A 310 -11.09 18.15 14.42
C ARG A 310 -12.01 17.87 13.23
N THR A 311 -12.63 16.69 13.18
CA THR A 311 -13.57 16.32 12.13
C THR A 311 -14.80 17.24 12.12
N ALA A 312 -15.39 17.55 13.27
CA ALA A 312 -16.50 18.50 13.37
C ALA A 312 -16.11 19.89 12.84
N ARG A 313 -14.93 20.40 13.24
CA ARG A 313 -14.40 21.67 12.74
C ARG A 313 -14.18 21.65 11.22
N TYR A 314 -13.65 20.56 10.68
CA TYR A 314 -13.51 20.38 9.22
C TYR A 314 -14.86 20.39 8.50
N LEU A 315 -15.88 19.71 9.03
CA LEU A 315 -17.20 19.64 8.41
C LEU A 315 -17.98 20.96 8.45
N ARG A 316 -17.57 21.92 9.29
CA ARG A 316 -18.08 23.31 9.28
C ARG A 316 -17.44 24.15 8.17
N VAL A 317 -16.28 23.75 7.63
CA VAL A 317 -15.68 24.41 6.47
C VAL A 317 -16.49 24.07 5.23
N PRO A 318 -16.94 25.06 4.43
CA PRO A 318 -17.70 24.77 3.22
C PRO A 318 -16.92 23.89 2.24
N PHE A 319 -17.56 22.83 1.73
CA PHE A 319 -16.92 21.86 0.84
C PHE A 319 -16.43 22.51 -0.46
N GLU A 320 -17.16 23.49 -0.98
CA GLU A 320 -16.81 24.27 -2.16
C GLU A 320 -15.55 25.12 -1.98
N ALA A 321 -15.21 25.50 -0.74
CA ALA A 321 -13.97 26.22 -0.44
C ALA A 321 -12.76 25.30 -0.51
N VAL A 322 -12.91 24.02 -0.16
CA VAL A 322 -11.80 23.03 -0.18
C VAL A 322 -11.68 22.33 -1.53
N ALA A 323 -12.78 22.13 -2.25
CA ALA A 323 -12.83 21.38 -3.51
C ALA A 323 -11.77 21.78 -4.56
N PRO A 324 -11.43 23.07 -4.80
CA PRO A 324 -10.38 23.46 -5.75
C PRO A 324 -8.97 23.01 -5.36
N HIS A 325 -8.76 22.67 -4.09
CA HIS A 325 -7.48 22.27 -3.53
C HIS A 325 -7.33 20.75 -3.38
N VAL A 326 -8.42 20.01 -3.58
CA VAL A 326 -8.41 18.54 -3.55
C VAL A 326 -7.59 18.03 -4.74
N PRO A 327 -6.58 17.16 -4.52
CA PRO A 327 -5.82 16.58 -5.62
C PRO A 327 -6.71 15.63 -6.45
N PRO A 328 -6.42 15.42 -7.74
CA PRO A 328 -7.09 14.40 -8.53
C PRO A 328 -7.00 13.04 -7.84
N TRP A 329 -8.15 12.47 -7.49
CA TRP A 329 -8.16 11.28 -6.66
C TRP A 329 -7.59 10.08 -7.42
N PRO A 330 -6.68 9.27 -6.83
CA PRO A 330 -5.97 8.26 -7.60
C PRO A 330 -6.88 7.14 -8.12
N THR A 331 -7.78 6.65 -7.26
CA THR A 331 -8.53 5.41 -7.54
C THR A 331 -9.96 5.47 -7.01
N THR A 332 -10.90 5.05 -7.85
CA THR A 332 -12.22 4.58 -7.45
C THR A 332 -12.32 3.08 -7.70
N VAL A 333 -12.76 2.34 -6.70
CA VAL A 333 -13.02 0.91 -6.78
C VAL A 333 -14.52 0.68 -6.85
N VAL A 334 -14.93 -0.08 -7.84
CA VAL A 334 -16.30 -0.55 -7.99
C VAL A 334 -16.35 -2.00 -7.52
N VAL A 335 -17.21 -2.27 -6.54
CA VAL A 335 -17.44 -3.60 -5.95
C VAL A 335 -18.87 -4.08 -6.21
N PRO A 336 -19.14 -5.39 -6.26
CA PRO A 336 -20.49 -5.90 -6.20
C PRO A 336 -21.20 -5.49 -4.90
N PRO A 337 -22.52 -5.23 -4.90
CA PRO A 337 -23.28 -4.82 -3.72
C PRO A 337 -23.60 -6.03 -2.81
N THR A 338 -22.56 -6.68 -2.29
CA THR A 338 -22.66 -7.93 -1.50
C THR A 338 -21.71 -7.89 -0.30
N VAL A 339 -22.02 -8.64 0.75
CA VAL A 339 -21.13 -8.74 1.93
C VAL A 339 -19.75 -9.31 1.56
N ARG A 340 -19.68 -10.22 0.57
CA ARG A 340 -18.41 -10.78 0.08
C ARG A 340 -17.45 -9.75 -0.51
N ALA A 341 -17.93 -8.58 -0.93
CA ALA A 341 -17.05 -7.48 -1.35
C ALA A 341 -16.09 -7.04 -0.24
N ALA A 342 -16.43 -7.29 1.03
CA ALA A 342 -15.61 -6.98 2.20
C ALA A 342 -14.19 -7.54 2.12
N GLU A 343 -14.00 -8.72 1.51
CA GLU A 343 -12.69 -9.36 1.41
C GLU A 343 -11.71 -8.55 0.54
N ALA A 344 -12.23 -7.74 -0.40
CA ALA A 344 -11.41 -6.87 -1.24
C ALA A 344 -11.09 -5.51 -0.59
N LEU A 345 -11.92 -5.04 0.36
CA LEU A 345 -11.84 -3.68 0.89
C LEU A 345 -10.48 -3.33 1.51
N PRO A 346 -9.86 -4.16 2.38
CA PRO A 346 -8.61 -3.82 3.07
C PRO A 346 -7.49 -3.36 2.12
N GLY A 347 -7.35 -4.02 0.97
CA GLY A 347 -6.32 -3.73 -0.03
C GLY A 347 -6.51 -2.42 -0.80
N PHE A 348 -7.66 -1.77 -0.64
CA PHE A 348 -8.04 -0.51 -1.30
C PHE A 348 -8.25 0.64 -0.31
N VAL A 349 -8.85 0.36 0.86
CA VAL A 349 -9.05 1.38 1.89
C VAL A 349 -7.72 1.90 2.44
N VAL A 350 -6.68 1.06 2.52
CA VAL A 350 -5.31 1.48 2.89
C VAL A 350 -4.75 2.56 1.96
N GLN A 351 -5.14 2.51 0.68
CA GLN A 351 -4.75 3.50 -0.34
C GLN A 351 -5.72 4.68 -0.42
N LEU A 352 -6.71 4.74 0.48
CA LEU A 352 -7.84 5.67 0.47
C LEU A 352 -8.56 5.70 -0.88
N ALA A 353 -8.64 4.58 -1.60
CA ALA A 353 -9.47 4.51 -2.78
C ALA A 353 -10.93 4.76 -2.39
N THR A 354 -11.64 5.59 -3.18
CA THR A 354 -13.09 5.73 -2.99
C THR A 354 -13.78 4.43 -3.40
N VAL A 355 -14.83 4.02 -2.72
CA VAL A 355 -15.53 2.76 -3.00
C VAL A 355 -16.95 3.05 -3.43
N ARG A 356 -17.38 2.40 -4.51
CA ARG A 356 -18.75 2.42 -5.00
C ARG A 356 -19.24 0.99 -5.19
N ALA A 357 -20.39 0.67 -4.62
CA ALA A 357 -21.03 -0.60 -4.92
C ALA A 357 -21.97 -0.46 -6.11
N ALA A 358 -21.85 -1.37 -7.09
CA ALA A 358 -22.71 -1.40 -8.27
C ALA A 358 -22.80 -2.81 -8.83
N ASP A 359 -23.93 -3.13 -9.47
CA ASP A 359 -24.06 -4.32 -10.32
C ASP A 359 -24.09 -3.90 -11.80
N PRO A 360 -22.91 -3.71 -12.41
CA PRO A 360 -22.82 -3.26 -13.81
C PRO A 360 -23.40 -4.26 -14.81
N PRO A 361 -23.89 -3.78 -15.97
CA PRO A 361 -24.33 -4.65 -17.06
C PRO A 361 -23.25 -5.67 -17.47
N ARG A 362 -23.70 -6.90 -17.70
CA ARG A 362 -22.86 -8.04 -18.09
C ARG A 362 -23.25 -8.56 -19.46
N HIS A 363 -22.25 -8.90 -20.28
CA HIS A 363 -22.45 -9.28 -21.67
C HIS A 363 -21.68 -10.55 -22.01
N THR A 364 -22.32 -11.43 -22.77
CA THR A 364 -21.75 -12.71 -23.20
C THR A 364 -21.91 -12.87 -24.71
N GLY A 365 -21.24 -13.89 -25.29
CA GLY A 365 -21.39 -14.25 -26.69
C GLY A 365 -21.12 -13.10 -27.67
N ALA A 366 -22.00 -12.93 -28.66
CA ALA A 366 -21.85 -11.90 -29.68
C ALA A 366 -21.89 -10.47 -29.12
N ALA A 367 -22.75 -10.21 -28.12
CA ALA A 367 -22.87 -8.88 -27.51
C ALA A 367 -21.58 -8.45 -26.80
N ALA A 368 -20.90 -9.39 -26.14
CA ALA A 368 -19.57 -9.15 -25.55
C ALA A 368 -18.54 -8.77 -26.64
N ARG A 369 -18.50 -9.54 -27.74
CA ARG A 369 -17.57 -9.31 -28.85
C ARG A 369 -17.76 -7.92 -29.48
N THR A 370 -19.00 -7.52 -29.73
CA THR A 370 -19.32 -6.19 -30.28
C THR A 370 -18.81 -5.06 -29.39
N ARG A 371 -18.99 -5.17 -28.07
CA ARG A 371 -18.52 -4.15 -27.14
C ARG A 371 -17.02 -4.07 -27.05
N VAL A 372 -16.34 -5.22 -26.98
CA VAL A 372 -14.88 -5.27 -26.97
C VAL A 372 -14.33 -4.65 -28.27
N ALA A 373 -14.87 -5.04 -29.43
CA ALA A 373 -14.49 -4.47 -30.70
C ALA A 373 -14.68 -2.94 -30.74
N ARG A 374 -15.80 -2.43 -30.21
CA ARG A 374 -16.06 -0.99 -30.11
C ARG A 374 -15.08 -0.28 -29.17
N ALA A 375 -14.76 -0.87 -28.02
CA ALA A 375 -13.83 -0.31 -27.05
C ALA A 375 -12.41 -0.17 -27.62
N PHE A 376 -11.97 -1.10 -28.47
CA PHE A 376 -10.65 -1.09 -29.12
C PHE A 376 -10.59 -0.28 -30.43
N ALA A 377 -11.72 0.24 -30.94
CA ALA A 377 -11.78 0.97 -32.20
C ALA A 377 -11.67 2.50 -32.06
N GLY A 378 -11.39 3.03 -30.86
CA GLY A 378 -11.25 4.47 -30.61
C GLY A 378 -9.82 5.02 -30.85
N ASP A 379 -9.73 6.16 -31.56
CA ASP A 379 -8.63 7.12 -31.76
C ASP A 379 -7.20 6.61 -32.08
N GLY A 380 -7.06 5.57 -32.91
CA GLY A 380 -5.77 5.22 -33.51
C GLY A 380 -5.83 4.04 -34.47
N THR A 381 -4.96 4.06 -35.49
CA THR A 381 -4.85 3.04 -36.55
C THR A 381 -4.74 1.62 -35.97
N PRO A 382 -5.58 0.65 -36.39
CA PRO A 382 -5.64 -0.66 -35.76
C PRO A 382 -4.45 -1.53 -36.20
N THR A 383 -3.48 -1.76 -35.31
CA THR A 383 -2.39 -2.73 -35.58
C THR A 383 -2.50 -4.07 -34.84
N ARG A 384 -3.52 -4.34 -34.00
CA ARG A 384 -3.62 -5.65 -33.29
C ARG A 384 -5.04 -6.19 -33.03
N ALA A 385 -6.07 -5.71 -33.71
CA ALA A 385 -7.48 -6.00 -33.39
C ALA A 385 -8.13 -7.17 -34.16
N THR A 386 -7.38 -8.11 -34.74
CA THR A 386 -7.96 -9.23 -35.52
C THR A 386 -8.20 -10.51 -34.72
N GLY A 387 -8.09 -10.49 -33.38
CA GLY A 387 -8.05 -11.71 -32.56
C GLY A 387 -9.10 -11.88 -31.45
N VAL A 388 -9.96 -10.91 -31.16
CA VAL A 388 -10.87 -10.95 -29.97
C VAL A 388 -12.11 -11.85 -30.16
N GLY A 389 -12.07 -12.76 -31.13
CA GLY A 389 -13.28 -13.18 -31.87
C GLY A 389 -13.94 -14.52 -31.51
N ARG A 390 -13.35 -15.43 -30.73
CA ARG A 390 -13.99 -16.72 -30.42
C ARG A 390 -13.78 -17.10 -28.95
N ASP A 391 -14.88 -17.09 -28.21
CA ASP A 391 -15.11 -17.51 -26.82
C ASP A 391 -14.39 -16.77 -25.69
N LEU A 392 -14.98 -15.63 -25.30
CA LEU A 392 -14.85 -15.12 -23.93
C LEU A 392 -15.68 -16.02 -23.01
N ALA A 393 -15.02 -16.88 -22.24
CA ALA A 393 -15.67 -17.77 -21.27
C ALA A 393 -16.28 -17.02 -20.08
N ALA A 394 -15.77 -15.82 -19.78
CA ALA A 394 -16.28 -14.95 -18.71
C ALA A 394 -17.08 -13.76 -19.30
N PRO A 395 -18.10 -13.28 -18.58
CA PRO A 395 -18.88 -12.13 -19.02
C PRO A 395 -18.04 -10.86 -19.06
N VAL A 396 -18.30 -10.02 -20.05
CA VAL A 396 -17.74 -8.69 -20.21
C VAL A 396 -18.59 -7.69 -19.43
N VAL A 397 -17.94 -6.81 -18.66
CA VAL A 397 -18.55 -5.92 -17.67
C VAL A 397 -18.30 -4.45 -18.05
N GLU A 398 -19.36 -3.66 -18.12
CA GLU A 398 -19.29 -2.21 -18.32
C GLU A 398 -19.34 -1.48 -16.99
N VAL A 399 -18.18 -1.10 -16.49
CA VAL A 399 -18.04 -0.53 -15.15
C VAL A 399 -18.48 0.93 -15.18
N PRO A 400 -19.23 1.44 -14.18
CA PRO A 400 -19.61 2.85 -14.15
C PRO A 400 -18.38 3.75 -14.19
N ALA A 401 -18.48 4.85 -14.94
CA ALA A 401 -17.43 5.86 -14.95
C ALA A 401 -17.21 6.45 -13.55
N SER A 402 -15.98 6.86 -13.28
CA SER A 402 -15.61 7.59 -12.07
C SER A 402 -14.80 8.84 -12.44
N ASP A 403 -14.67 9.74 -11.47
CA ASP A 403 -13.89 10.97 -11.57
C ASP A 403 -12.42 10.78 -11.13
N SER A 404 -12.05 9.58 -10.68
CA SER A 404 -10.67 9.25 -10.30
C SER A 404 -9.81 8.97 -11.53
N ARG A 405 -8.49 9.13 -11.37
CA ARG A 405 -7.51 8.81 -12.43
C ARG A 405 -7.60 7.37 -12.92
N ARG A 406 -7.97 6.45 -12.03
CA ARG A 406 -8.16 5.03 -12.34
C ARG A 406 -9.47 4.53 -11.75
N THR A 407 -10.19 3.74 -12.54
CA THR A 407 -11.30 2.92 -12.06
C THR A 407 -10.85 1.46 -11.96
N VAL A 408 -11.20 0.80 -10.87
CA VAL A 408 -10.91 -0.62 -10.63
C VAL A 408 -12.22 -1.39 -10.45
N TRP A 409 -12.35 -2.54 -11.09
CA TRP A 409 -13.45 -3.47 -10.86
C TRP A 409 -12.99 -4.63 -10.00
N ALA A 410 -13.55 -4.72 -8.79
CA ALA A 410 -13.27 -5.77 -7.82
C ALA A 410 -14.44 -6.76 -7.73
N GLY A 411 -14.80 -7.33 -8.87
CA GLY A 411 -15.82 -8.37 -8.99
C GLY A 411 -15.54 -9.32 -10.15
N ASP A 412 -16.48 -10.23 -10.39
CA ASP A 412 -16.35 -11.22 -11.45
C ASP A 412 -16.53 -10.63 -12.86
N GLY A 413 -16.01 -11.34 -13.85
CA GLY A 413 -16.05 -10.92 -15.25
C GLY A 413 -14.83 -10.11 -15.71
N ILE A 414 -14.95 -9.54 -16.91
CA ILE A 414 -13.91 -8.85 -17.65
C ILE A 414 -14.31 -7.38 -17.82
N PRO A 415 -13.72 -6.44 -17.07
CA PRO A 415 -14.06 -5.02 -17.23
C PRO A 415 -13.56 -4.49 -18.58
N LEU A 416 -14.40 -3.75 -19.29
CA LEU A 416 -14.04 -3.11 -20.57
C LEU A 416 -13.26 -1.81 -20.41
N ASN A 417 -13.61 -1.06 -19.38
CA ASN A 417 -13.24 0.33 -19.19
C ASN A 417 -12.68 0.61 -17.78
N ALA A 418 -12.24 -0.43 -17.09
CA ALA A 418 -11.63 -0.35 -15.77
C ALA A 418 -10.57 -1.44 -15.63
N VAL A 419 -9.68 -1.28 -14.65
CA VAL A 419 -8.68 -2.31 -14.35
C VAL A 419 -9.32 -3.43 -13.53
N ALA A 420 -9.11 -4.68 -13.93
CA ALA A 420 -9.59 -5.84 -13.17
C ALA A 420 -8.80 -6.03 -11.89
N PHE A 421 -9.49 -6.30 -10.78
CA PHE A 421 -8.90 -6.76 -9.53
C PHE A 421 -9.33 -8.20 -9.25
N ARG A 422 -8.36 -9.04 -8.87
CA ARG A 422 -8.58 -10.43 -8.47
C ARG A 422 -8.19 -10.60 -7.03
N LEU A 423 -9.16 -10.97 -6.20
CA LEU A 423 -8.95 -11.18 -4.77
C LEU A 423 -7.91 -12.29 -4.50
N ALA A 424 -7.97 -13.39 -5.25
CA ALA A 424 -7.02 -14.50 -5.14
C ALA A 424 -5.56 -14.04 -5.31
N GLY A 425 -5.28 -13.21 -6.32
CA GLY A 425 -3.94 -12.67 -6.54
C GLY A 425 -3.48 -11.75 -5.41
N ARG A 426 -4.39 -10.99 -4.80
CA ARG A 426 -4.08 -10.17 -3.61
C ARG A 426 -3.80 -11.05 -2.40
N ARG A 427 -4.61 -12.07 -2.14
CA ARG A 427 -4.43 -13.00 -1.03
C ARG A 427 -3.11 -13.77 -1.15
N HIS A 428 -2.77 -14.22 -2.36
CA HIS A 428 -1.46 -14.83 -2.60
C HIS A 428 -0.31 -13.87 -2.27
N ARG A 429 -0.41 -12.59 -2.67
CA ARG A 429 0.59 -11.58 -2.32
C ARG A 429 0.74 -11.42 -0.81
N TYR A 430 -0.35 -11.48 -0.05
CA TYR A 430 -0.33 -11.43 1.42
C TYR A 430 0.32 -12.67 2.01
N ASP A 431 -0.18 -13.86 1.65
CA ASP A 431 0.32 -15.14 2.16
C ASP A 431 1.83 -15.28 1.91
N ARG A 432 2.31 -14.89 0.72
CA ARG A 432 3.73 -14.93 0.38
C ARG A 432 4.56 -13.86 1.09
N ALA A 433 4.03 -12.64 1.27
CA ALA A 433 4.76 -11.62 2.01
C ALA A 433 5.06 -12.09 3.44
N THR A 434 4.10 -12.77 4.07
CA THR A 434 4.19 -13.32 5.43
C THR A 434 4.88 -14.68 5.54
N ALA A 435 5.25 -15.31 4.42
CA ALA A 435 5.92 -16.60 4.45
C ALA A 435 7.38 -16.43 4.90
N PRO A 436 7.93 -17.33 5.73
CA PRO A 436 9.34 -17.29 6.12
C PRO A 436 10.21 -17.36 4.86
N ARG A 437 11.04 -16.33 4.61
CA ARG A 437 12.01 -16.38 3.52
C ARG A 437 13.12 -17.37 3.91
N THR A 438 13.44 -18.29 3.01
CA THR A 438 14.74 -18.95 3.00
C THR A 438 15.81 -17.88 2.70
N GLU A 439 17.03 -18.07 3.21
CA GLU A 439 18.13 -17.10 3.24
C GLU A 439 18.65 -16.61 1.86
N THR A 440 17.90 -16.80 0.78
CA THR A 440 18.23 -16.27 -0.54
C THR A 440 17.95 -14.78 -0.60
N THR A 441 19.02 -14.01 -0.37
CA THR A 441 19.11 -12.57 -0.62
C THR A 441 19.24 -12.38 -2.13
N GLY A 442 18.11 -12.23 -2.83
CA GLY A 442 18.16 -11.85 -4.22
C GLY A 442 16.79 -11.78 -4.90
N THR A 443 16.68 -10.97 -5.95
CA THR A 443 15.48 -10.87 -6.78
C THR A 443 15.58 -11.85 -7.94
N SER A 444 14.75 -12.89 -7.97
CA SER A 444 14.77 -13.91 -9.02
C SER A 444 13.95 -13.49 -10.24
N VAL A 445 14.57 -13.48 -11.42
CA VAL A 445 13.96 -13.08 -12.70
C VAL A 445 14.04 -14.23 -13.69
N ALA A 446 12.90 -14.68 -14.22
CA ALA A 446 12.81 -15.67 -15.29
C ALA A 446 12.24 -15.04 -16.56
N VAL A 447 13.00 -15.08 -17.66
CA VAL A 447 12.52 -14.68 -18.98
C VAL A 447 12.30 -15.94 -19.81
N VAL A 448 11.09 -16.11 -20.35
CA VAL A 448 10.75 -17.23 -21.23
C VAL A 448 10.50 -16.69 -22.63
N CYS A 449 11.30 -17.10 -23.61
CA CYS A 449 11.11 -16.74 -25.02
C CYS A 449 10.75 -17.99 -25.84
N ASN A 450 9.46 -18.19 -26.11
CA ASN A 450 8.97 -19.34 -26.87
C ASN A 450 8.72 -19.03 -28.35
N ASP A 451 8.74 -17.76 -28.75
CA ASP A 451 8.70 -17.35 -30.14
C ASP A 451 10.10 -16.91 -30.62
N ALA A 452 10.66 -17.65 -31.58
CA ALA A 452 11.99 -17.37 -32.12
C ALA A 452 12.02 -16.08 -32.97
N SER A 453 10.88 -15.62 -33.49
CA SER A 453 10.79 -14.36 -34.24
C SER A 453 10.88 -13.12 -33.35
N MET A 454 10.65 -13.30 -32.03
CA MET A 454 10.74 -12.26 -31.01
C MET A 454 12.06 -12.32 -30.21
N ALA A 455 13.07 -13.06 -30.70
CA ALA A 455 14.33 -13.26 -30.01
C ALA A 455 15.05 -11.95 -29.66
N GLY A 456 14.94 -10.91 -30.50
CA GLY A 456 15.51 -9.58 -30.22
C GLY A 456 14.92 -8.88 -29.00
N GLU A 457 13.66 -9.18 -28.63
CA GLU A 457 13.04 -8.65 -27.40
C GLU A 457 13.54 -9.35 -26.14
N SER A 458 14.14 -10.54 -26.27
CA SER A 458 14.77 -11.27 -25.16
C SER A 458 16.25 -10.95 -24.96
N GLU A 459 16.92 -10.42 -25.99
CA GLU A 459 18.35 -10.11 -25.99
C GLU A 459 18.69 -8.77 -25.32
N GLY A 460 17.74 -7.82 -25.26
CA GLY A 460 17.91 -6.53 -24.56
C GLY A 460 17.43 -6.51 -23.09
N VAL A 461 16.90 -7.60 -22.55
CA VAL A 461 16.41 -7.69 -21.15
C VAL A 461 17.54 -7.86 -20.11
N PRO A 462 18.68 -8.53 -20.41
CA PRO A 462 19.80 -8.61 -19.48
C PRO A 462 20.50 -7.27 -19.25
N GLU A 463 20.67 -6.42 -20.27
CA GLU A 463 21.46 -5.17 -20.19
C GLU A 463 21.04 -4.21 -19.04
N PRO A 464 19.73 -3.95 -18.79
CA PRO A 464 19.30 -3.10 -17.67
C PRO A 464 19.52 -3.71 -16.28
N LEU A 465 19.59 -5.05 -16.18
CA LEU A 465 19.80 -5.78 -14.92
C LEU A 465 21.30 -6.00 -14.65
N GLU A 466 22.09 -6.29 -15.68
CA GLU A 466 23.56 -6.40 -15.62
C GLU A 466 24.24 -5.06 -15.33
N SER A 467 23.60 -3.93 -15.66
CA SER A 467 24.06 -2.58 -15.32
C SER A 467 23.76 -2.14 -13.87
N ARG A 468 23.18 -3.04 -13.06
CA ARG A 468 22.83 -2.81 -11.64
C ARG A 468 23.49 -3.86 -10.73
N PRO A 469 24.82 -3.82 -10.55
CA PRO A 469 25.55 -4.76 -9.67
C PRO A 469 25.15 -4.64 -8.20
N ASP A 470 24.40 -3.60 -7.82
CA ASP A 470 23.76 -3.38 -6.52
C ASP A 470 22.53 -4.27 -6.28
N LEU A 471 21.97 -4.87 -7.32
CA LEU A 471 20.87 -5.82 -7.23
C LEU A 471 21.42 -7.25 -7.41
N GLU A 472 21.53 -8.02 -6.33
CA GLU A 472 21.76 -9.47 -6.40
C GLU A 472 20.53 -10.15 -7.05
N ALA A 473 20.40 -10.09 -8.37
CA ALA A 473 19.29 -10.68 -9.10
C ALA A 473 19.69 -12.01 -9.76
N ASP A 474 19.00 -13.11 -9.42
CA ASP A 474 19.17 -14.41 -10.08
C ASP A 474 18.39 -14.41 -11.41
N TYR A 475 19.08 -14.16 -12.52
CA TYR A 475 18.50 -14.10 -13.85
C TYR A 475 18.57 -15.45 -14.57
N SER A 476 17.44 -15.91 -15.12
CA SER A 476 17.37 -17.11 -15.97
C SER A 476 16.61 -16.85 -17.27
N LEU A 477 17.24 -17.16 -18.40
CA LEU A 477 16.62 -17.09 -19.73
C LEU A 477 16.33 -18.50 -20.25
N HIS A 478 15.06 -18.78 -20.52
CA HIS A 478 14.57 -20.05 -21.03
C HIS A 478 14.03 -19.84 -22.45
N ARG A 479 14.56 -20.57 -23.43
CA ARG A 479 14.10 -20.49 -24.82
C ARG A 479 13.41 -21.77 -25.24
N ARG A 480 12.38 -21.67 -26.08
CA ARG A 480 11.75 -22.84 -26.73
C ARG A 480 11.32 -23.91 -25.73
N THR A 481 10.67 -23.50 -24.64
CA THR A 481 10.27 -24.38 -23.54
C THR A 481 9.14 -25.32 -23.94
N THR A 482 9.19 -26.55 -23.42
CA THR A 482 8.04 -27.48 -23.44
C THR A 482 6.99 -27.08 -22.42
N THR A 483 5.78 -27.63 -22.53
CA THR A 483 4.69 -27.44 -21.55
C THR A 483 5.14 -27.84 -20.14
N ALA A 484 5.87 -28.96 -20.00
CA ALA A 484 6.41 -29.42 -18.73
C ALA A 484 7.54 -28.52 -18.20
N GLN A 485 8.37 -27.94 -19.07
CA GLN A 485 9.40 -26.98 -18.66
C GLN A 485 8.78 -25.65 -18.20
N LEU A 486 7.85 -25.09 -18.98
CA LEU A 486 7.16 -23.85 -18.62
C LEU A 486 6.38 -24.00 -17.31
N ARG A 487 5.70 -25.14 -17.13
CA ARG A 487 5.02 -25.48 -15.87
C ARG A 487 5.96 -25.42 -14.67
N ARG A 488 7.12 -26.07 -14.74
CA ARG A 488 8.12 -26.04 -13.66
C ARG A 488 8.67 -24.64 -13.39
N ILE A 489 8.83 -23.82 -14.43
CA ILE A 489 9.26 -22.42 -14.27
C ILE A 489 8.18 -21.62 -13.53
N ILE A 490 6.90 -21.83 -13.87
CA ILE A 490 5.77 -21.16 -13.19
C ILE A 490 5.62 -21.65 -11.74
N GLU A 491 5.83 -22.94 -11.47
CA GLU A 491 5.73 -23.53 -10.12
C GLU A 491 6.91 -23.12 -9.22
N ARG A 492 8.09 -22.82 -9.78
CA ARG A 492 9.27 -22.37 -9.03
C ARG A 492 9.05 -20.98 -8.43
N GLU A 493 9.62 -20.75 -7.24
CA GLU A 493 9.68 -19.41 -6.65
C GLU A 493 10.49 -18.47 -7.55
N THR A 494 9.81 -17.50 -8.15
CA THR A 494 10.39 -16.46 -9.00
C THR A 494 9.74 -15.11 -8.67
N ASP A 495 10.51 -14.03 -8.54
CA ASP A 495 9.96 -12.70 -8.26
C ASP A 495 9.32 -12.09 -9.51
N TYR A 496 9.92 -12.26 -10.68
CA TYR A 496 9.41 -11.75 -11.94
C TYR A 496 9.52 -12.79 -13.07
N LEU A 497 8.40 -13.11 -13.72
CA LEU A 497 8.39 -13.94 -14.93
C LEU A 497 7.93 -13.10 -16.13
N HIS A 498 8.80 -12.95 -17.12
CA HIS A 498 8.50 -12.31 -18.39
C HIS A 498 8.35 -13.37 -19.48
N PHE A 499 7.11 -13.62 -19.91
CA PHE A 499 6.84 -14.54 -21.02
C PHE A 499 6.71 -13.76 -22.32
N ILE A 500 7.52 -14.14 -23.31
CA ILE A 500 7.58 -13.59 -24.66
C ILE A 500 7.20 -14.71 -25.62
N GLY A 501 6.06 -14.56 -26.29
CA GLY A 501 5.60 -15.56 -27.26
C GLY A 501 4.11 -15.43 -27.58
N HIS A 502 3.47 -16.54 -27.96
CA HIS A 502 2.04 -16.54 -28.27
C HIS A 502 1.20 -17.03 -27.10
N ALA A 503 0.11 -16.34 -26.83
CA ALA A 503 -0.90 -16.75 -25.87
C ALA A 503 -2.20 -17.05 -26.63
N THR A 504 -2.92 -18.08 -26.20
CA THR A 504 -4.22 -18.43 -26.77
C THR A 504 -5.24 -18.62 -25.64
N ALA A 505 -6.51 -18.77 -26.00
CA ALA A 505 -7.52 -19.14 -25.01
C ALA A 505 -7.20 -20.50 -24.35
N GLU A 506 -6.50 -21.39 -25.05
CA GLU A 506 -6.16 -22.75 -24.59
C GLU A 506 -4.82 -22.83 -23.84
N GLY A 507 -4.04 -21.74 -23.77
CA GLY A 507 -2.75 -21.74 -23.08
C GLY A 507 -1.67 -20.87 -23.70
N LEU A 508 -0.54 -20.78 -23.00
CA LEU A 508 0.73 -20.25 -23.49
C LEU A 508 1.35 -21.26 -24.45
N GLU A 509 1.83 -20.79 -25.60
CA GLU A 509 2.40 -21.65 -26.64
C GLU A 509 3.80 -22.14 -26.24
N CYS A 510 3.99 -23.45 -26.32
CA CYS A 510 5.23 -24.19 -26.06
C CYS A 510 5.62 -25.01 -27.30
N VAL A 511 6.85 -25.52 -27.34
CA VAL A 511 7.33 -26.28 -28.51
C VAL A 511 6.61 -27.61 -28.75
N ASP A 512 5.96 -28.15 -27.73
CA ASP A 512 5.28 -29.45 -27.71
C ASP A 512 3.76 -29.33 -27.49
N GLY A 513 3.21 -28.10 -27.47
CA GLY A 513 1.78 -27.88 -27.25
C GLY A 513 1.46 -26.55 -26.60
N ARG A 514 0.37 -26.51 -25.83
CA ARG A 514 -0.08 -25.32 -25.10
C ARG A 514 -0.22 -25.65 -23.63
N LEU A 515 0.27 -24.76 -22.77
CA LEU A 515 0.08 -24.86 -21.32
C LEU A 515 -1.02 -23.88 -20.90
N ASP A 516 -2.20 -24.38 -20.52
CA ASP A 516 -3.15 -23.54 -19.78
C ASP A 516 -2.55 -23.30 -18.39
N VAL A 517 -2.38 -22.03 -18.00
CA VAL A 517 -1.95 -21.70 -16.64
C VAL A 517 -2.98 -22.21 -15.62
N ALA A 518 -4.25 -22.39 -16.04
CA ALA A 518 -5.28 -23.07 -15.26
C ALA A 518 -5.07 -24.58 -15.07
N ASP A 519 -3.99 -25.19 -15.58
CA ASP A 519 -3.65 -26.58 -15.29
C ASP A 519 -2.47 -26.70 -14.34
N VAL A 520 -1.85 -25.60 -13.92
CA VAL A 520 -0.66 -25.57 -13.05
C VAL A 520 -1.03 -25.68 -11.58
N ASP A 521 -0.47 -26.62 -10.82
CA ASP A 521 -0.93 -26.94 -9.45
C ASP A 521 -0.83 -25.74 -8.49
N HIS A 522 0.23 -24.96 -8.62
CA HIS A 522 0.46 -23.70 -7.93
C HIS A 522 1.42 -22.83 -8.76
N SER A 523 1.44 -21.52 -8.54
CA SER A 523 2.45 -20.66 -9.15
C SER A 523 3.35 -20.06 -8.07
N GLY A 524 4.67 -20.15 -8.27
CA GLY A 524 5.69 -19.52 -7.45
C GLY A 524 6.10 -18.13 -7.97
N VAL A 525 5.41 -17.57 -8.98
CA VAL A 525 5.73 -16.28 -9.59
C VAL A 525 5.03 -15.10 -8.88
N ARG A 526 5.73 -14.02 -8.51
CA ARG A 526 5.08 -12.82 -7.90
C ARG A 526 4.44 -11.89 -8.92
N LEU A 527 5.16 -11.59 -9.99
CA LEU A 527 4.75 -10.70 -11.05
C LEU A 527 4.89 -11.40 -12.39
N PHE A 528 3.79 -11.49 -13.13
CA PHE A 528 3.75 -12.05 -14.48
C PHE A 528 3.65 -10.90 -15.49
N CYS A 529 4.59 -10.84 -16.43
CA CYS A 529 4.49 -10.02 -17.62
C CYS A 529 4.25 -10.93 -18.82
N LEU A 530 3.13 -10.74 -19.50
CA LEU A 530 2.76 -11.51 -20.69
C LEU A 530 2.90 -10.63 -21.93
N ASN A 531 4.07 -10.66 -22.54
CA ASN A 531 4.29 -10.04 -23.84
C ASN A 531 3.86 -11.02 -24.95
N ALA A 532 2.54 -11.18 -25.10
CA ALA A 532 1.94 -12.13 -26.01
C ALA A 532 0.62 -11.64 -26.61
N CYS A 533 0.43 -11.85 -27.92
CA CYS A 533 -0.86 -11.63 -28.58
C CYS A 533 -1.93 -12.52 -27.89
N ARG A 534 -2.95 -11.91 -27.25
CA ARG A 534 -4.05 -12.58 -26.48
C ARG A 534 -3.71 -13.02 -25.04
N SER A 535 -2.96 -12.20 -24.30
CA SER A 535 -2.54 -12.45 -22.91
C SER A 535 -3.66 -12.43 -21.85
N PHE A 536 -4.84 -11.85 -22.11
CA PHE A 536 -5.82 -11.53 -21.06
C PHE A 536 -6.36 -12.75 -20.26
N ARG A 537 -6.75 -13.86 -20.92
CA ARG A 537 -7.24 -15.07 -20.20
C ARG A 537 -6.12 -15.69 -19.36
N GLN A 538 -4.94 -15.86 -19.95
CA GLN A 538 -3.80 -16.47 -19.27
C GLN A 538 -3.29 -15.59 -18.14
N GLY A 539 -3.30 -14.26 -18.29
CA GLY A 539 -3.04 -13.31 -17.21
C GLY A 539 -4.05 -13.42 -16.07
N ASN A 540 -5.35 -13.59 -16.37
CA ASN A 540 -6.35 -13.86 -15.33
C ASN A 540 -6.12 -15.18 -14.61
N CYS A 541 -5.77 -16.25 -15.33
CA CYS A 541 -5.44 -17.54 -14.72
C CYS A 541 -4.21 -17.40 -13.82
N SER A 542 -3.14 -16.74 -14.28
CA SER A 542 -1.95 -16.42 -13.48
C SER A 542 -2.31 -15.66 -12.20
N SER A 543 -3.19 -14.66 -12.29
CA SER A 543 -3.69 -13.91 -11.13
C SER A 543 -4.62 -14.66 -10.20
N SER A 544 -5.30 -15.70 -10.68
CA SER A 544 -6.06 -16.59 -9.81
C SER A 544 -5.17 -17.60 -9.08
N ARG A 545 -3.99 -17.93 -9.64
CA ARG A 545 -3.13 -19.01 -9.14
C ARG A 545 -1.89 -18.57 -8.38
N ALA A 546 -1.41 -17.33 -8.53
CA ALA A 546 -0.44 -16.70 -7.62
C ALA A 546 0.07 -15.30 -8.03
N ALA A 547 0.05 -14.92 -9.30
CA ALA A 547 0.85 -13.78 -9.76
C ALA A 547 0.02 -12.50 -9.98
N SER A 548 0.54 -11.32 -9.61
CA SER A 548 0.00 -10.09 -10.20
C SER A 548 0.26 -10.13 -11.70
N ALA A 549 -0.77 -10.09 -12.55
CA ALA A 549 -0.59 -10.05 -14.00
C ALA A 549 -0.62 -8.60 -14.47
N ALA A 550 0.49 -8.14 -15.06
CA ALA A 550 0.47 -6.97 -15.93
C ALA A 550 0.23 -7.48 -17.36
N SER A 551 -0.94 -7.16 -17.92
CA SER A 551 -1.31 -7.49 -19.29
C SER A 551 -1.19 -6.28 -20.20
#